data_AF-A0A7Y2GY89-F1
#
_entry.id   AF-A0A7Y2GY89-F1
#
_cell.length_a   1.000
_cell.length_b   1.000
_cell.length_c   1.000
_cell.angle_alpha   90.00
_cell.angle_beta   90.00
_cell.angle_gamma   90.00
#
_symmetry.space_group_name_H-M   'P 1'
#
loop_
_entity.id
_entity.type
_entity.pdbx_description
1 polymer ?
#
loop_
_entity_poly.entity_id
_entity_poly.type
_entity_poly.pdbx_seq_one_letter_code
_entity_poly.pdbx_strand_id
1 'polypeptide(L)'
;IVGFATLPILFGIFLDKSKEEVNDKVLPVLGMVFGGIWFCLIMPFQLAPIQMTMVSYKMDKINFDYFIERPFGMYCVNQLKEKDAFQTFYGKVDNNIITTLNRNDEAKILNVYTSLKYHISNNDIRVYEDNQLQKFNAVWNSTNGNKVQTVAKLKEIGIKYILISLATPNMDNTPERTLNKKFNILMKALINNPGCRLLYTNRVVERHDGDREVVFNGEKVKVKYELAGLRVVEVGTVALYEIL
;
A
#
# COMPACT_ATOMS: atom_id res chain seq x y z
N ILE A 1 -15.28 12.21 16.18
CA ILE A 1 -15.25 12.94 14.88
C ILE A 1 -16.51 13.80 14.69
N VAL A 2 -17.72 13.27 14.92
CA VAL A 2 -18.99 14.02 14.72
C VAL A 2 -19.10 15.32 15.53
N GLY A 3 -18.53 15.38 16.74
CA GLY A 3 -18.60 16.58 17.60
C GLY A 3 -17.72 17.78 17.21
N PHE A 4 -16.77 17.64 16.26
CA PHE A 4 -15.87 18.73 15.88
C PHE A 4 -16.40 19.57 14.71
N ALA A 5 -17.26 19.00 13.89
CA ALA A 5 -17.92 19.69 12.79
C ALA A 5 -19.15 20.50 13.26
N THR A 6 -19.74 20.14 14.40
CA THR A 6 -20.93 20.81 14.92
C THR A 6 -20.65 22.22 15.43
N LEU A 7 -19.47 22.46 16.02
CA LEU A 7 -19.08 23.77 16.56
C LEU A 7 -18.98 24.86 15.47
N PRO A 8 -18.26 24.65 14.35
CA PRO A 8 -18.25 25.61 13.24
C PRO A 8 -19.62 25.82 12.61
N ILE A 9 -20.44 24.77 12.51
CA ILE A 9 -21.79 24.84 11.94
C ILE A 9 -22.73 25.65 12.84
N LEU A 10 -22.73 25.37 14.14
CA LEU A 10 -23.54 26.12 15.12
C LEU A 10 -23.09 27.58 15.24
N PHE A 11 -21.78 27.83 15.15
CA PHE A 11 -21.24 29.19 15.10
C PHE A 11 -21.64 29.93 13.82
N GLY A 12 -21.60 29.26 12.66
CA GLY A 12 -22.12 29.81 11.40
C GLY A 12 -23.60 30.17 11.48
N ILE A 13 -24.43 29.30 12.07
CA ILE A 13 -25.86 29.54 12.28
C ILE A 13 -26.09 30.72 13.25
N PHE A 14 -25.29 30.82 14.31
CA PHE A 14 -25.35 31.94 15.27
C PHE A 14 -24.98 33.27 14.60
N LEU A 15 -23.91 33.30 13.81
CA LEU A 15 -23.49 34.50 13.07
C LEU A 15 -24.56 34.94 12.08
N ASP A 16 -25.19 34.00 11.37
CA ASP A 16 -26.24 34.33 10.40
C ASP A 16 -27.49 34.94 11.06
N LYS A 17 -27.85 34.46 12.26
CA LYS A 17 -28.96 35.03 13.04
C LYS A 17 -28.63 36.35 13.73
N SER A 18 -27.36 36.65 13.97
CA SER A 18 -26.92 37.82 14.75
C SER A 18 -26.39 38.98 13.89
N LYS A 19 -26.32 38.81 12.56
CA LYS A 19 -25.91 39.85 11.59
C LYS A 19 -26.71 41.15 11.68
N GLU A 20 -27.97 41.12 12.12
CA GLU A 20 -28.79 42.33 12.25
C GLU A 20 -28.58 43.08 13.58
N GLU A 21 -28.04 42.41 14.61
CA GLU A 21 -27.92 42.96 15.97
C GLU A 21 -26.46 43.23 16.40
N VAL A 22 -25.48 42.61 15.74
CA VAL A 22 -24.07 42.66 16.14
C VAL A 22 -23.28 43.58 15.20
N ASN A 23 -22.60 44.55 15.81
CA ASN A 23 -21.73 45.52 15.12
C ASN A 23 -20.70 44.84 14.19
N ASP A 24 -20.60 45.31 12.95
CA ASP A 24 -19.69 44.82 11.89
C ASP A 24 -18.21 44.76 12.31
N LYS A 25 -17.79 45.56 13.30
CA LYS A 25 -16.41 45.52 13.82
C LYS A 25 -16.17 44.41 14.86
N VAL A 26 -17.23 43.92 15.50
CA VAL A 26 -17.18 42.90 16.57
C VAL A 26 -17.22 41.49 15.98
N LEU A 27 -17.93 41.31 14.86
CA LEU A 27 -18.11 40.03 14.19
C LEU A 27 -16.78 39.35 13.76
N PRO A 28 -15.80 40.06 13.16
CA PRO A 28 -14.53 39.46 12.76
C PRO A 28 -13.67 39.05 13.96
N VAL A 29 -13.75 39.82 15.06
CA VAL A 29 -13.03 39.52 16.30
C VAL A 29 -13.57 38.25 16.94
N LEU A 30 -14.90 38.10 17.01
CA LEU A 30 -15.53 36.87 17.48
C LEU A 30 -15.15 35.69 16.58
N GLY A 31 -15.18 35.86 15.26
CA GLY A 31 -14.74 34.82 14.31
C GLY A 31 -13.31 34.35 14.55
N MET A 32 -12.37 35.28 14.78
CA MET A 32 -10.98 34.95 15.10
C MET A 32 -10.85 34.22 16.44
N VAL A 33 -11.57 34.65 17.48
CA VAL A 33 -11.54 34.01 18.79
C VAL A 33 -12.08 32.58 18.73
N PHE A 34 -13.24 32.37 18.11
CA PHE A 34 -13.84 31.04 17.98
C PHE A 34 -13.02 30.13 17.05
N GLY A 35 -12.52 30.66 15.94
CA GLY A 35 -11.62 29.93 15.05
C GLY A 35 -10.31 29.53 15.75
N GLY A 36 -9.74 30.42 16.57
CA GLY A 36 -8.57 30.14 17.38
C GLY A 36 -8.82 29.07 18.44
N ILE A 37 -9.95 29.14 19.16
CA ILE A 37 -10.35 28.12 20.13
C ILE A 37 -10.54 26.77 19.43
N TRP A 38 -11.23 26.74 18.29
CA TRP A 38 -11.42 25.52 17.51
C TRP A 38 -10.08 24.93 17.02
N PHE A 39 -9.17 25.78 16.54
CA PHE A 39 -7.83 25.39 16.14
C PHE A 39 -7.02 24.82 17.31
N CYS A 40 -7.06 25.47 18.48
CA CYS A 40 -6.42 24.98 19.69
C CYS A 40 -7.02 23.67 20.20
N LEU A 41 -8.32 23.44 19.99
CA LEU A 41 -8.99 22.19 20.37
C LEU A 41 -8.69 21.04 19.40
N ILE A 42 -8.53 21.31 18.10
CA ILE A 42 -8.23 20.27 17.11
C ILE A 42 -6.73 19.94 17.06
N MET A 43 -5.85 20.87 17.42
CA MET A 43 -4.41 20.69 17.43
C MET A 43 -3.97 19.47 18.25
N PRO A 44 -4.44 19.23 19.49
CA PRO A 44 -4.15 18.01 20.23
C PRO A 44 -4.58 16.73 19.53
N PHE A 45 -5.62 16.74 18.69
CA PHE A 45 -6.07 15.55 17.95
C PHE A 45 -5.29 15.36 16.63
N GLN A 46 -4.87 16.44 15.98
CA GLN A 46 -3.99 16.40 14.81
C GLN A 46 -2.54 16.08 15.20
N LEU A 47 -2.12 16.55 16.38
CA LEU A 47 -0.84 16.29 16.99
C LEU A 47 -0.87 15.07 17.92
N ALA A 48 -2.00 14.47 18.26
CA ALA A 48 -2.04 13.22 19.04
C ALA A 48 -1.27 12.09 18.36
N PRO A 49 -1.33 11.90 17.02
CA PRO A 49 -0.42 11.01 16.31
C PRO A 49 1.07 11.38 16.50
N ILE A 50 1.36 12.68 16.65
CA ILE A 50 2.72 13.24 16.82
C ILE A 50 3.18 13.17 18.30
N GLN A 51 2.27 13.25 19.26
CA GLN A 51 2.55 13.10 20.69
C GLN A 51 2.58 11.62 21.09
N MET A 52 1.84 10.73 20.43
CA MET A 52 2.04 9.28 20.56
C MET A 52 3.41 8.82 20.02
N THR A 53 4.06 9.63 19.20
CA THR A 53 5.45 9.42 18.76
C THR A 53 6.49 10.14 19.62
N MET A 54 6.10 11.05 20.52
CA MET A 54 7.02 11.84 21.37
C MET A 54 6.85 11.69 22.89
N VAL A 55 5.71 11.21 23.38
CA VAL A 55 5.58 10.69 24.75
C VAL A 55 6.31 9.36 24.76
N SER A 56 7.16 9.15 25.75
CA SER A 56 8.03 7.99 25.98
C SER A 56 7.25 6.66 26.11
N TYR A 57 6.48 6.29 25.10
CA TYR A 57 6.12 4.93 24.81
C TYR A 57 7.43 4.26 24.49
N LYS A 58 7.83 3.34 25.36
CA LYS A 58 8.84 2.31 25.14
C LYS A 58 9.02 2.04 23.64
N MET A 59 10.02 2.70 23.05
CA MET A 59 10.33 2.69 21.61
C MET A 59 10.70 1.28 21.13
N ASP A 60 10.89 0.33 22.05
CA ASP A 60 10.96 -1.11 21.82
C ASP A 60 9.66 -1.74 21.30
N LYS A 61 8.51 -1.03 21.35
CA LYS A 61 7.21 -1.58 20.93
C LYS A 61 6.54 -0.88 19.76
N ILE A 62 6.97 0.33 19.37
CA ILE A 62 6.54 0.93 18.11
C ILE A 62 7.52 0.47 17.05
N ASN A 63 7.13 -0.58 16.34
CA ASN A 63 7.89 -1.00 15.19
C ASN A 63 7.66 0.02 14.06
N PHE A 64 8.54 1.02 13.96
CA PHE A 64 8.50 1.99 12.86
C PHE A 64 8.60 1.32 11.48
N ASP A 65 9.10 0.09 11.38
CA ASP A 65 9.04 -0.71 10.15
C ASP A 65 7.60 -0.86 9.61
N TYR A 66 6.57 -0.69 10.46
CA TYR A 66 5.16 -0.76 10.06
C TYR A 66 4.56 0.57 9.56
N PHE A 67 5.11 1.73 9.93
CA PHE A 67 4.48 3.03 9.67
C PHE A 67 5.26 3.88 8.69
N ILE A 68 6.58 3.93 8.86
CA ILE A 68 7.51 4.64 8.00
C ILE A 68 8.75 3.77 7.98
N GLU A 69 8.90 3.04 6.89
CA GLU A 69 10.12 2.34 6.51
C GLU A 69 11.33 3.24 6.91
N ARG A 70 12.17 2.81 7.87
CA ARG A 70 13.13 3.68 8.59
C ARG A 70 14.09 4.46 7.66
N PRO A 71 14.72 3.83 6.65
CA PRO A 71 15.50 4.57 5.66
C PRO A 71 14.73 5.60 4.79
N PHE A 72 13.39 5.63 4.76
CA PHE A 72 12.54 6.55 3.99
C PHE A 72 12.37 7.80 4.84
N GLY A 73 12.19 7.60 6.15
CA GLY A 73 12.40 8.67 7.13
C GLY A 73 13.78 9.31 6.97
N MET A 74 14.86 8.50 6.88
CA MET A 74 16.23 9.01 6.68
C MET A 74 16.42 9.74 5.34
N TYR A 75 15.79 9.28 4.27
CA TYR A 75 15.75 9.97 2.98
C TYR A 75 15.04 11.33 3.09
N CYS A 76 13.86 11.37 3.72
CA CYS A 76 13.07 12.60 3.91
C CYS A 76 13.80 13.67 4.73
N VAL A 77 14.68 13.27 5.66
CA VAL A 77 15.53 14.20 6.44
C VAL A 77 16.91 14.42 5.83
N ASN A 78 17.11 14.02 4.57
CA ASN A 78 18.36 14.17 3.81
C ASN A 78 19.59 13.52 4.47
N GLN A 79 19.38 12.52 5.32
CA GLN A 79 20.45 11.73 5.97
C GLN A 79 20.95 10.58 5.08
N LEU A 80 20.20 10.23 4.05
CA LEU A 80 20.51 9.13 3.16
C LEU A 80 20.19 9.53 1.72
N LYS A 81 21.15 9.33 0.81
CA LYS A 81 20.93 9.63 -0.62
C LYS A 81 19.89 8.66 -1.17
N GLU A 82 19.06 9.12 -2.11
CA GLU A 82 17.97 8.35 -2.69
C GLU A 82 18.39 6.93 -3.12
N LYS A 83 19.53 6.82 -3.83
CA LYS A 83 20.07 5.54 -4.29
C LYS A 83 20.45 4.59 -3.15
N ASP A 84 21.03 5.13 -2.08
CA ASP A 84 21.47 4.34 -0.93
C ASP A 84 20.26 3.97 -0.04
N ALA A 85 19.24 4.84 0.04
CA ALA A 85 17.98 4.57 0.73
C ALA A 85 17.23 3.48 -0.01
N PHE A 86 17.16 3.61 -1.33
CA PHE A 86 16.58 2.62 -2.21
C PHE A 86 17.28 1.27 -2.05
N GLN A 87 18.61 1.18 -2.10
CA GLN A 87 19.33 -0.09 -1.93
C GLN A 87 19.20 -0.69 -0.52
N THR A 88 19.01 0.15 0.50
CA THR A 88 18.78 -0.30 1.89
C THR A 88 17.39 -0.90 2.06
N PHE A 89 16.38 -0.44 1.30
CA PHE A 89 15.02 -0.96 1.33
C PHE A 89 14.72 -2.09 0.37
N TYR A 90 15.28 -1.97 -0.82
CA TYR A 90 14.87 -2.69 -1.99
C TYR A 90 16.04 -3.56 -2.44
N GLY A 91 15.83 -4.87 -2.31
CA GLY A 91 16.80 -5.88 -2.67
C GLY A 91 17.04 -5.92 -4.19
N LYS A 92 17.90 -6.86 -4.61
CA LYS A 92 18.19 -7.08 -6.03
C LYS A 92 16.92 -7.35 -6.86
N VAL A 93 15.94 -8.04 -6.28
CA VAL A 93 14.66 -8.35 -6.94
C VAL A 93 13.86 -7.07 -7.23
N ASP A 94 13.77 -6.17 -6.27
CA ASP A 94 13.05 -4.90 -6.41
C ASP A 94 13.67 -4.02 -7.49
N ASN A 95 15.01 -3.95 -7.55
CA ASN A 95 15.73 -3.27 -8.63
C ASN A 95 15.38 -3.83 -10.01
N ASN A 96 15.31 -5.16 -10.15
CA ASN A 96 14.93 -5.81 -11.40
C ASN A 96 13.47 -5.51 -11.78
N ILE A 97 12.57 -5.46 -10.80
CA ILE A 97 11.16 -5.07 -10.99
C ILE A 97 11.09 -3.65 -11.55
N ILE A 98 11.70 -2.67 -10.88
CA ILE A 98 11.68 -1.27 -11.31
C ILE A 98 12.30 -1.10 -12.70
N THR A 99 13.46 -1.73 -12.94
CA THR A 99 14.12 -1.69 -14.24
C THR A 99 13.22 -2.26 -15.34
N THR A 100 12.49 -3.34 -15.07
CA THR A 100 11.58 -3.96 -16.04
C THR A 100 10.38 -3.06 -16.33
N LEU A 101 9.77 -2.48 -15.30
CA LEU A 101 8.61 -1.60 -15.44
C LEU A 101 8.96 -0.30 -16.18
N ASN A 102 10.17 0.24 -15.96
CA ASN A 102 10.63 1.47 -16.60
C ASN A 102 11.18 1.27 -18.03
N ARG A 103 11.42 0.02 -18.47
CA ARG A 103 11.79 -0.28 -19.87
C ARG A 103 10.62 -0.22 -20.85
N ASN A 104 9.40 -0.36 -20.35
CA ASN A 104 8.19 -0.28 -21.15
C ASN A 104 7.35 0.85 -20.56
N ASP A 105 7.57 2.08 -20.98
CA ASP A 105 7.01 3.30 -20.37
C ASP A 105 5.51 3.52 -20.63
N GLU A 106 4.94 2.83 -21.61
CA GLU A 106 3.50 2.92 -21.97
C GLU A 106 2.63 1.86 -21.27
N ALA A 107 3.21 0.77 -20.79
CA ALA A 107 2.45 -0.34 -20.21
C ALA A 107 1.71 0.06 -18.93
N LYS A 108 0.41 -0.23 -18.82
CA LYS A 108 -0.32 0.01 -17.57
C LYS A 108 -0.01 -1.05 -16.52
N ILE A 109 0.00 -0.63 -15.26
CA ILE A 109 0.43 -1.43 -14.11
C ILE A 109 -0.68 -1.41 -13.06
N LEU A 110 -1.18 -2.58 -12.68
CA LEU A 110 -2.03 -2.72 -11.50
C LEU A 110 -1.16 -2.87 -10.26
N ASN A 111 -1.21 -1.91 -9.35
CA ASN A 111 -0.44 -1.90 -8.11
C ASN A 111 -1.31 -2.31 -6.91
N VAL A 112 -0.83 -3.31 -6.17
CA VAL A 112 -1.48 -3.83 -4.96
C VAL A 112 -0.52 -3.63 -3.78
N TYR A 113 -0.71 -2.51 -3.07
CA TYR A 113 -0.10 -2.23 -1.77
C TYR A 113 1.45 -2.27 -1.74
N THR A 114 2.15 -1.90 -2.81
CA THR A 114 3.60 -1.66 -2.72
C THR A 114 3.97 -0.20 -2.93
N SER A 115 4.98 0.22 -2.17
CA SER A 115 5.69 1.50 -2.24
C SER A 115 6.60 1.60 -3.47
N LEU A 116 6.92 0.47 -4.12
CA LEU A 116 7.72 0.45 -5.36
C LEU A 116 7.16 1.34 -6.47
N LYS A 117 5.85 1.62 -6.45
CA LYS A 117 5.19 2.53 -7.39
C LYS A 117 5.85 3.91 -7.48
N TYR A 118 6.45 4.40 -6.40
CA TYR A 118 7.07 5.73 -6.38
C TYR A 118 8.36 5.81 -7.22
N HIS A 119 8.90 4.66 -7.62
CA HIS A 119 10.11 4.56 -8.43
C HIS A 119 9.83 4.15 -9.89
N ILE A 120 8.55 4.06 -10.25
CA ILE A 120 8.11 3.81 -11.61
C ILE A 120 8.01 5.16 -12.35
N SER A 121 8.62 5.26 -13.54
CA SER A 121 8.52 6.43 -14.39
C SER A 121 7.08 6.63 -14.88
N ASN A 122 6.61 7.88 -14.92
CA ASN A 122 5.24 8.25 -15.31
C ASN A 122 4.15 7.56 -14.47
N ASN A 123 4.43 7.30 -13.19
CA ASN A 123 3.54 6.52 -12.32
C ASN A 123 2.12 7.13 -12.16
N ASP A 124 1.99 8.44 -12.32
CA ASP A 124 0.77 9.22 -12.25
C ASP A 124 -0.24 8.83 -13.34
N ILE A 125 0.22 8.42 -14.51
CA ILE A 125 -0.64 8.07 -15.66
C ILE A 125 -0.82 6.57 -15.89
N ARG A 126 0.15 5.75 -15.48
CA ARG A 126 0.18 4.32 -15.83
C ARG A 126 0.02 3.36 -14.65
N VAL A 127 0.14 3.82 -13.41
CA VAL A 127 -0.02 2.97 -12.22
C VAL A 127 -1.43 3.14 -11.66
N TYR A 128 -2.18 2.04 -11.66
CA TYR A 128 -3.53 1.97 -11.13
C TYR A 128 -3.52 1.26 -9.78
N GLU A 129 -3.92 1.97 -8.73
CA GLU A 129 -3.97 1.40 -7.38
C GLU A 129 -5.27 0.66 -7.10
N ASP A 130 -5.13 -0.51 -6.48
CA ASP A 130 -6.23 -1.30 -5.91
C ASP A 130 -5.82 -1.97 -4.60
N ASN A 131 -5.39 -1.16 -3.63
CA ASN A 131 -4.88 -1.61 -2.32
C ASN A 131 -5.91 -2.42 -1.51
N GLN A 132 -7.21 -2.26 -1.78
CA GLN A 132 -8.31 -2.98 -1.13
C GLN A 132 -8.90 -4.11 -1.99
N LEU A 133 -8.30 -4.35 -3.16
CA LEU A 133 -8.69 -5.37 -4.13
C LEU A 133 -10.18 -5.31 -4.53
N GLN A 134 -10.77 -4.12 -4.52
CA GLN A 134 -12.19 -3.95 -4.84
C GLN A 134 -12.40 -4.02 -6.35
N LYS A 135 -11.56 -3.33 -7.14
CA LYS A 135 -11.67 -3.28 -8.60
C LYS A 135 -11.36 -4.65 -9.19
N PHE A 136 -10.29 -5.29 -8.71
CA PHE A 136 -9.92 -6.63 -9.12
C PHE A 136 -11.04 -7.64 -8.81
N ASN A 137 -11.66 -7.59 -7.62
CA ASN A 137 -12.78 -8.48 -7.32
C ASN A 137 -14.00 -8.23 -8.19
N ALA A 138 -14.27 -6.98 -8.59
CA ALA A 138 -15.33 -6.70 -9.54
C ALA A 138 -15.05 -7.39 -10.89
N VAL A 139 -13.80 -7.36 -11.38
CA VAL A 139 -13.39 -8.08 -12.60
C VAL A 139 -13.56 -9.60 -12.40
N TRP A 140 -13.05 -10.15 -11.30
CA TRP A 140 -13.18 -11.57 -10.97
C TRP A 140 -14.64 -12.03 -10.96
N ASN A 141 -15.52 -11.30 -10.28
CA ASN A 141 -16.94 -11.60 -10.20
C ASN A 141 -17.63 -11.49 -11.57
N SER A 142 -17.27 -10.48 -12.38
CA SER A 142 -17.80 -10.31 -13.73
C SER A 142 -17.40 -11.41 -14.73
N THR A 143 -16.49 -12.31 -14.33
CA THR A 143 -16.06 -13.48 -15.12
C THR A 143 -16.47 -14.79 -14.45
N ASN A 144 -17.38 -14.73 -13.47
CA ASN A 144 -17.83 -15.88 -12.68
C ASN A 144 -16.65 -16.65 -12.04
N GLY A 145 -15.59 -15.94 -11.66
CA GLY A 145 -14.39 -16.52 -11.07
C GLY A 145 -13.54 -17.36 -12.03
N ASN A 146 -13.64 -17.13 -13.34
CA ASN A 146 -12.78 -17.76 -14.32
C ASN A 146 -11.45 -17.00 -14.42
N LYS A 147 -10.35 -17.64 -13.98
CA LYS A 147 -9.02 -17.03 -13.96
C LYS A 147 -8.52 -16.58 -15.35
N VAL A 148 -8.78 -17.36 -16.40
CA VAL A 148 -8.31 -17.04 -17.76
C VAL A 148 -9.04 -15.82 -18.27
N GLN A 149 -10.36 -15.78 -18.12
CA GLN A 149 -11.17 -14.62 -18.51
C GLN A 149 -10.86 -13.38 -17.66
N THR A 150 -10.58 -13.54 -16.36
CA THR A 150 -10.18 -12.43 -15.48
C THR A 150 -8.91 -11.76 -16.02
N VAL A 151 -7.87 -12.55 -16.33
CA VAL A 151 -6.62 -12.01 -16.88
C VAL A 151 -6.82 -11.43 -18.28
N ALA A 152 -7.66 -12.05 -19.12
CA ALA A 152 -8.02 -11.50 -20.42
C ALA A 152 -8.70 -10.12 -20.30
N LYS A 153 -9.65 -9.95 -19.38
CA LYS A 153 -10.28 -8.64 -19.13
C LYS A 153 -9.29 -7.59 -18.63
N LEU A 154 -8.34 -7.97 -17.76
CA LEU A 154 -7.26 -7.06 -17.35
C LEU A 154 -6.39 -6.64 -18.55
N LYS A 155 -6.11 -7.58 -19.47
CA LYS A 155 -5.40 -7.30 -20.72
C LYS A 155 -6.19 -6.32 -21.61
N GLU A 156 -7.49 -6.52 -21.76
CA GLU A 156 -8.38 -5.68 -22.58
C GLU A 156 -8.40 -4.22 -22.14
N ILE A 157 -8.33 -3.95 -20.83
CA ILE A 157 -8.25 -2.58 -20.30
C ILE A 157 -6.81 -1.99 -20.33
N GLY A 158 -5.87 -2.75 -20.89
CA GLY A 158 -4.48 -2.36 -21.14
C GLY A 158 -3.51 -2.65 -20.00
N ILE A 159 -3.92 -3.37 -18.95
CA ILE A 159 -2.99 -3.79 -17.88
C ILE A 159 -2.03 -4.83 -18.45
N LYS A 160 -0.73 -4.52 -18.39
CA LYS A 160 0.34 -5.42 -18.80
C LYS A 160 1.06 -6.04 -17.61
N TYR A 161 1.18 -5.30 -16.51
CA TYR A 161 1.86 -5.77 -15.30
C TYR A 161 0.96 -5.71 -14.08
N ILE A 162 1.14 -6.67 -13.17
CA ILE A 162 0.52 -6.66 -11.85
C ILE A 162 1.63 -6.72 -10.81
N LEU A 163 1.76 -5.66 -10.03
CA LEU A 163 2.77 -5.49 -9.01
C LEU A 163 2.12 -5.63 -7.63
N ILE A 164 2.59 -6.58 -6.83
CA ILE A 164 1.88 -7.08 -5.65
C ILE A 164 2.81 -7.10 -4.44
N SER A 165 2.35 -6.52 -3.34
CA SER A 165 2.92 -6.81 -2.02
C SER A 165 2.38 -8.13 -1.48
N LEU A 166 3.27 -9.07 -1.18
CA LEU A 166 2.89 -10.37 -0.60
C LEU A 166 2.47 -10.24 0.88
N ALA A 167 2.76 -9.09 1.51
CA ALA A 167 2.35 -8.78 2.87
C ALA A 167 0.94 -8.19 2.98
N THR A 168 0.26 -7.90 1.86
CA THR A 168 -1.11 -7.33 1.87
C THR A 168 -2.10 -8.07 2.78
N PRO A 169 -2.13 -9.43 2.84
CA PRO A 169 -3.03 -10.14 3.77
C PRO A 169 -2.79 -9.85 5.24
N ASN A 170 -1.57 -9.46 5.63
CA ASN A 170 -1.19 -9.21 7.02
C ASN A 170 -1.75 -7.88 7.55
N MET A 171 -2.15 -6.99 6.65
CA MET A 171 -2.72 -5.68 6.98
C MET A 171 -4.23 -5.75 7.25
N ASP A 172 -4.83 -6.92 7.09
CA ASP A 172 -6.25 -7.14 7.30
C ASP A 172 -6.59 -7.31 8.78
N ASN A 173 -7.00 -6.21 9.42
CA ASN A 173 -7.46 -6.20 10.80
C ASN A 173 -8.98 -6.36 10.94
N THR A 174 -9.70 -6.68 9.85
CA THR A 174 -11.16 -6.90 9.92
C THR A 174 -11.45 -8.25 10.57
N PRO A 175 -12.48 -8.36 11.44
CA PRO A 175 -12.86 -9.65 12.03
C PRO A 175 -13.12 -10.73 10.97
N GLU A 176 -13.66 -10.33 9.82
CA GLU A 176 -14.07 -11.20 8.73
C GLU A 176 -12.92 -11.58 7.79
N ARG A 177 -11.74 -10.98 7.98
CA ARG A 177 -10.54 -11.15 7.12
C ARG A 177 -10.86 -10.93 5.63
N THR A 178 -11.55 -9.82 5.36
CA THR A 178 -12.06 -9.51 4.02
C THR A 178 -10.94 -9.29 2.99
N LEU A 179 -9.90 -8.52 3.32
CA LEU A 179 -8.77 -8.26 2.43
C LEU A 179 -7.95 -9.54 2.20
N ASN A 180 -7.78 -10.38 3.21
CA ASN A 180 -7.13 -11.69 3.08
C ASN A 180 -7.88 -12.58 2.07
N LYS A 181 -9.21 -12.69 2.19
CA LYS A 181 -10.05 -13.43 1.23
C LYS A 181 -9.87 -12.92 -0.20
N LYS A 182 -9.90 -11.60 -0.38
CA LYS A 182 -9.70 -10.96 -1.69
C LYS A 182 -8.30 -11.21 -2.25
N PHE A 183 -7.27 -11.20 -1.40
CA PHE A 183 -5.92 -11.51 -1.81
C PHE A 183 -5.77 -12.97 -2.26
N ASN A 184 -6.42 -13.90 -1.56
CA ASN A 184 -6.44 -15.31 -1.98
C ASN A 184 -7.13 -15.48 -3.34
N ILE A 185 -8.17 -14.69 -3.63
CA ILE A 185 -8.80 -14.65 -4.95
C ILE A 185 -7.82 -14.13 -6.02
N LEU A 186 -7.07 -13.05 -5.73
CA LEU A 186 -6.01 -12.54 -6.61
C LEU A 186 -4.97 -13.63 -6.89
N MET A 187 -4.43 -14.28 -5.86
CA MET A 187 -3.45 -15.36 -6.04
C MET A 187 -4.02 -16.53 -6.85
N LYS A 188 -5.28 -16.92 -6.62
CA LYS A 188 -5.98 -17.96 -7.40
C LYS A 188 -6.10 -17.59 -8.88
N ALA A 189 -6.27 -16.32 -9.20
CA ALA A 189 -6.34 -15.86 -10.58
C ALA A 189 -4.99 -15.89 -11.28
N LEU A 190 -3.88 -15.65 -10.57
CA LEU A 190 -2.55 -15.49 -11.16
C LEU A 190 -1.72 -16.78 -11.19
N ILE A 191 -1.82 -17.60 -10.14
CA ILE A 191 -1.04 -18.83 -10.02
C ILE A 191 -1.53 -19.85 -11.05
N ASN A 192 -0.59 -20.44 -11.80
CA ASN A 192 -0.86 -21.44 -12.83
C ASN A 192 -1.92 -20.97 -13.85
N ASN A 193 -1.86 -19.70 -14.26
CA ASN A 193 -2.72 -19.15 -15.30
C ASN A 193 -1.93 -19.00 -16.60
N PRO A 194 -2.38 -19.57 -17.73
CA PRO A 194 -1.66 -19.46 -19.00
C PRO A 194 -1.63 -18.04 -19.59
N GLY A 195 -2.51 -17.13 -19.15
CA GLY A 195 -2.57 -15.74 -19.61
C GLY A 195 -1.61 -14.79 -18.89
N CYS A 196 -0.86 -15.25 -17.90
CA CYS A 196 0.15 -14.45 -17.23
C CYS A 196 1.30 -15.29 -16.72
N ARG A 197 2.45 -14.67 -16.46
CA ARG A 197 3.62 -15.32 -15.87
C ARG A 197 4.20 -14.50 -14.73
N LEU A 198 4.74 -15.19 -13.73
CA LEU A 198 5.54 -14.56 -12.69
C LEU A 198 6.90 -14.17 -13.30
N LEU A 199 7.26 -12.89 -13.24
CA LEU A 199 8.55 -12.40 -13.70
C LEU A 199 9.57 -12.35 -12.56
N TYR A 200 9.16 -11.81 -11.41
CA TYR A 200 10.04 -11.61 -10.27
C TYR A 200 9.29 -11.85 -8.96
N THR A 201 9.97 -12.47 -8.00
CA THR A 201 9.60 -12.48 -6.59
C THR A 201 10.84 -12.72 -5.74
N ASN A 202 10.82 -12.26 -4.49
CA ASN A 202 11.80 -12.60 -3.48
C ASN A 202 11.32 -13.73 -2.55
N ARG A 203 10.14 -14.32 -2.80
CA ARG A 203 9.66 -15.50 -2.07
C ARG A 203 10.45 -16.74 -2.49
N VAL A 204 10.91 -17.51 -1.52
CA VAL A 204 11.62 -18.77 -1.76
C VAL A 204 10.76 -19.94 -1.29
N VAL A 205 10.53 -20.89 -2.18
CA VAL A 205 9.75 -22.10 -1.90
C VAL A 205 10.54 -23.35 -2.26
N GLU A 206 10.26 -24.42 -1.54
CA GLU A 206 10.77 -25.75 -1.80
C GLU A 206 10.11 -26.35 -3.05
N ARG A 207 10.93 -26.88 -3.95
CA ARG A 207 10.49 -27.57 -5.17
C ARG A 207 11.48 -28.65 -5.58
N HIS A 208 10.97 -29.74 -6.14
CA HIS A 208 11.82 -30.80 -6.70
C HIS A 208 12.72 -30.31 -7.84
N ASP A 209 12.25 -29.34 -8.64
CA ASP A 209 12.97 -28.69 -9.73
C ASP A 209 13.71 -27.40 -9.29
N GLY A 210 14.01 -27.25 -7.99
CA GLY A 210 14.72 -26.09 -7.46
C GLY A 210 16.13 -25.93 -8.06
N ASP A 211 16.53 -24.68 -8.26
CA ASP A 211 17.82 -24.29 -8.86
C ASP A 211 18.93 -24.11 -7.82
N ARG A 212 18.57 -24.10 -6.54
CA ARG A 212 19.50 -23.93 -5.41
C ARG A 212 19.14 -24.92 -4.31
N GLU A 213 20.13 -25.29 -3.50
CA GLU A 213 19.93 -26.10 -2.29
C GLU A 213 20.21 -25.26 -1.05
N VAL A 214 19.33 -25.36 -0.06
CA VAL A 214 19.46 -24.69 1.24
C VAL A 214 19.14 -25.68 2.36
N VAL A 215 19.69 -25.43 3.55
CA VAL A 215 19.32 -26.19 4.75
C VAL A 215 18.12 -25.49 5.40
N PHE A 216 16.99 -26.18 5.47
CA PHE A 216 15.77 -25.66 6.08
C PHE A 216 15.23 -26.67 7.09
N ASN A 217 15.11 -26.25 8.36
CA ASN A 217 14.77 -27.13 9.50
C ASN A 217 15.65 -28.38 9.62
N GLY A 218 16.94 -28.26 9.31
CA GLY A 218 17.91 -29.36 9.40
C GLY A 218 17.97 -30.27 8.17
N GLU A 219 17.09 -30.08 7.18
CA GLU A 219 17.05 -30.87 5.95
C GLU A 219 17.59 -30.07 4.76
N LYS A 220 18.32 -30.73 3.86
CA LYS A 220 18.71 -30.12 2.58
C LYS A 220 17.52 -30.18 1.62
N VAL A 221 17.03 -29.02 1.22
CA VAL A 221 15.89 -28.89 0.31
C VAL A 221 16.28 -28.11 -0.93
N LYS A 222 15.75 -28.51 -2.08
CA LYS A 222 15.87 -27.76 -3.33
C LYS A 222 14.83 -26.66 -3.35
N VAL A 223 15.25 -25.44 -3.68
CA VAL A 223 14.42 -24.24 -3.61
C VAL A 223 14.47 -23.44 -4.91
N LYS A 224 13.44 -22.61 -5.12
CA LYS A 224 13.31 -21.70 -6.25
C LYS A 224 12.59 -20.42 -5.83
N TYR A 225 12.84 -19.32 -6.53
CA TYR A 225 12.01 -18.12 -6.41
C TYR A 225 10.67 -18.34 -7.10
N GLU A 226 9.60 -18.50 -6.33
CA GLU A 226 8.26 -18.82 -6.84
C GLU A 226 7.19 -18.48 -5.79
N LEU A 227 5.93 -18.32 -6.19
CA LEU A 227 4.82 -18.09 -5.24
C LEU A 227 4.21 -19.38 -4.68
N ALA A 228 4.37 -20.51 -5.38
CA ALA A 228 3.81 -21.80 -5.00
C ALA A 228 4.85 -22.93 -5.11
N GLY A 229 4.90 -23.77 -4.09
CA GLY A 229 5.80 -24.91 -3.97
C GLY A 229 5.33 -25.85 -2.86
N LEU A 230 6.16 -26.84 -2.51
CA LEU A 230 5.86 -27.83 -1.46
C LEU A 230 5.77 -27.17 -0.08
N ARG A 231 6.74 -26.29 0.22
CA ARG A 231 6.79 -25.52 1.47
C ARG A 231 7.39 -24.14 1.22
N VAL A 232 6.99 -23.17 2.02
CA VAL A 232 7.62 -21.83 2.02
C VAL A 232 8.88 -21.91 2.87
N VAL A 233 10.02 -21.55 2.28
CA VAL A 233 11.32 -21.52 2.96
C VAL A 233 11.63 -20.11 3.43
N GLU A 234 11.42 -19.12 2.58
CA GLU A 234 11.53 -17.69 2.94
C GLU A 234 10.27 -16.97 2.51
N VAL A 235 9.68 -16.21 3.45
CA VAL A 235 8.51 -15.38 3.17
C VAL A 235 8.97 -14.22 2.29
N GLY A 236 8.41 -14.13 1.08
CA GLY A 236 8.65 -12.99 0.19
C GLY A 236 7.78 -11.79 0.55
N THR A 237 8.20 -10.62 0.08
CA THR A 237 7.48 -9.34 0.25
C THR A 237 6.85 -8.83 -1.04
N VAL A 238 7.32 -9.26 -2.21
CA VAL A 238 6.87 -8.73 -3.50
C VAL A 238 6.72 -9.80 -4.58
N ALA A 239 5.80 -9.57 -5.51
CA ALA A 239 5.70 -10.29 -6.78
C ALA A 239 5.38 -9.34 -7.94
N LEU A 240 6.02 -9.57 -9.09
CA LEU A 240 5.66 -8.94 -10.36
C LEU A 240 5.17 -10.02 -11.34
N TYR A 241 3.94 -9.86 -11.82
CA TYR A 241 3.38 -10.63 -12.91
C TYR A 241 3.35 -9.81 -14.20
N GLU A 242 3.54 -10.51 -15.31
CA GLU A 242 3.28 -10.00 -16.66
C GLU A 242 2.09 -10.75 -17.26
N ILE A 243 1.14 -10.00 -17.81
CA ILE A 243 0.04 -10.52 -18.63
C ILE A 243 0.56 -10.74 -20.06
N LEU A 244 0.34 -11.94 -20.60
CA LEU A 244 0.81 -12.39 -21.92
C LEU A 244 -0.17 -11.98 -23.01
#